data_AF-A0A9D2K2V3-F1
#
_entry.id   AF-A0A9D2K2V3-F1
#
_cell.length_a   1.000
_cell.length_b   1.000
_cell.length_c   1.000
_cell.angle_alpha   90.00
_cell.angle_beta   90.00
_cell.angle_gamma   90.00
#
_symmetry.space_group_name_H-M   'P 1'
#
loop_
_entity.id
_entity.type
_entity.pdbx_description
1 polymer ?
#
loop_
_entity_poly.entity_id
_entity_poly.type
_entity_poly.pdbx_seq_one_letter_code
_entity_poly.pdbx_strand_id
1 'polypeptide(L)' 'MQKIAKLEGISYWKVKRMIEDAISSAMLNPDPQVHQEWIKHFPDGKIPSAEEFIEKIAWNSMQEKK' A
#
# COMPACT_ATOMS: atom_id res chain seq x y z
N MET A 1 -0.48 3.67 11.77
CA MET A 1 -0.72 5.05 11.24
C MET A 1 -0.79 6.14 12.30
N GLN A 2 -1.58 6.03 13.39
CA GLN A 2 -1.66 7.11 14.40
C GLN A 2 -0.31 7.51 15.03
N LYS A 3 0.56 6.54 15.31
CA LYS A 3 1.92 6.80 15.81
C LYS A 3 2.74 7.62 14.80
N ILE A 4 2.67 7.28 13.51
CA ILE A 4 3.34 8.00 12.42
C ILE A 4 2.79 9.42 12.32
N ALA A 5 1.47 9.58 12.32
CA ALA A 5 0.82 10.89 12.30
C ALA A 5 1.32 11.80 13.43
N LYS A 6 1.44 11.26 14.65
CA LYS A 6 1.98 11.99 15.81
C LYS A 6 3.46 12.36 15.64
N LEU A 7 4.29 11.45 15.13
CA LEU A 7 5.72 11.70 14.91
C LEU A 7 5.97 12.78 13.85
N GLU A 8 5.20 12.72 12.76
CA GLU A 8 5.31 13.63 11.62
C GLU A 8 4.55 14.95 11.81
N GLY A 9 3.82 15.12 12.94
CA GLY A 9 3.04 16.32 13.20
C GLY A 9 1.87 16.54 12.23
N ILE A 10 1.35 15.48 11.61
CA ILE A 10 0.23 15.53 10.64
C ILE A 10 -0.98 14.75 11.15
N SER A 11 -2.13 14.94 10.50
CA SER A 11 -3.34 14.19 10.87
C SER A 11 -3.27 12.73 10.40
N TYR A 12 -3.99 11.85 11.11
CA TYR A 12 -4.21 10.47 10.67
C TYR A 12 -4.72 10.40 9.23
N TRP A 13 -5.68 11.25 8.88
CA TRP A 13 -6.26 11.32 7.54
C TRP A 13 -5.23 11.68 6.47
N LYS A 14 -4.25 12.55 6.80
CA LYS A 14 -3.18 12.89 5.87
C LYS A 14 -2.28 11.68 5.60
N VAL A 15 -1.90 10.93 6.64
CA VAL A 15 -1.13 9.68 6.48
C VAL A 15 -1.90 8.68 5.63
N LYS A 16 -3.18 8.45 5.96
CA LYS A 16 -4.04 7.52 5.21
C LYS A 16 -4.09 7.89 3.73
N ARG A 17 -4.42 9.16 3.42
CA ARG A 17 -4.52 9.64 2.04
C ARG A 17 -3.21 9.53 1.27
N MET A 18 -2.08 9.84 1.89
CA MET A 18 -0.76 9.69 1.23
C MET A 18 -0.47 8.24 0.84
N ILE A 19 -0.92 7.27 1.64
CA ILE A 19 -0.77 5.86 1.32
C ILE A 19 -1.71 5.47 0.17
N GLU A 20 -2.98 5.91 0.19
CA GLU A 20 -3.94 5.67 -0.90
C GLU A 20 -3.48 6.29 -2.23
N ASP A 21 -2.89 7.49 -2.19
CA ASP A 21 -2.30 8.15 -3.36
C ASP A 21 -1.12 7.33 -3.92
N ALA A 22 -0.26 6.77 -3.05
CA ALA A 22 0.86 5.93 -3.45
C ALA A 22 0.40 4.58 -4.04
N ILE A 23 -0.61 3.94 -3.45
CA ILE A 23 -1.26 2.73 -3.96
C ILE A 23 -1.82 2.99 -5.36
N SER A 24 -2.57 4.08 -5.52
CA SER A 24 -3.17 4.44 -6.81
C SER A 24 -2.10 4.72 -7.87
N SER A 25 -1.01 5.40 -7.48
CA SER A 25 0.11 5.69 -8.38
C SER A 25 0.83 4.42 -8.85
N ALA A 26 0.98 3.41 -7.97
CA ALA A 26 1.57 2.14 -8.33
C ALA A 26 0.67 1.34 -9.29
N MET A 27 -0.63 1.28 -9.00
CA MET A 27 -1.57 0.52 -9.83
C MET A 27 -1.79 1.15 -11.22
N LEU A 28 -1.83 2.49 -11.30
CA LEU A 28 -1.99 3.25 -12.54
C LEU A 28 -0.66 3.55 -13.24
N ASN A 29 0.44 2.96 -12.78
CA ASN A 29 1.74 3.18 -13.38
C ASN A 29 1.75 2.63 -14.83
N PRO A 30 2.17 3.43 -15.83
CA PRO A 30 2.19 2.98 -17.22
C PRO A 30 3.26 1.92 -17.50
N ASP A 31 4.21 1.70 -16.59
CA ASP A 31 5.24 0.66 -16.72
C ASP A 31 4.62 -0.75 -16.55
N PRO A 32 4.66 -1.61 -17.59
CA PRO A 32 4.13 -2.97 -17.50
C PRO A 32 4.82 -3.82 -16.43
N GLN A 33 6.10 -3.57 -16.11
CA GLN A 33 6.81 -4.31 -15.07
C GLN A 33 6.25 -3.99 -13.68
N VAL A 34 5.96 -2.71 -13.42
CA VAL A 34 5.31 -2.28 -12.17
C VAL A 34 3.92 -2.88 -12.04
N HIS A 35 3.15 -2.91 -13.14
CA HIS A 35 1.82 -3.50 -13.14
C HIS A 35 1.85 -5.02 -12.94
N GLN A 36 2.81 -5.72 -13.55
CA GLN A 36 3.01 -7.16 -13.33
C GLN A 36 3.36 -7.46 -11.87
N GLU A 37 4.24 -6.68 -11.26
CA GLU A 37 4.59 -6.83 -9.85
C GLU A 37 3.38 -6.57 -8.95
N TRP A 38 2.60 -5.52 -9.26
CA TRP A 38 1.36 -5.21 -8.56
C TRP A 38 0.38 -6.40 -8.56
N ILE A 39 0.13 -6.99 -9.74
CA ILE A 39 -0.81 -8.11 -9.92
C ILE A 39 -0.39 -9.34 -9.10
N LYS A 40 0.92 -9.58 -8.89
CA LYS A 40 1.38 -10.71 -8.05
C LYS A 40 0.87 -10.60 -6.61
N HIS A 41 0.76 -9.38 -6.10
CA HIS A 41 0.29 -9.13 -4.73
C HIS A 41 -1.22 -8.88 -4.65
N PHE A 42 -1.81 -8.28 -5.69
CA PHE A 42 -3.21 -7.86 -5.78
C PHE A 42 -3.84 -8.30 -7.11
N PRO A 43 -4.20 -9.59 -7.25
CA PRO A 43 -4.61 -10.17 -8.54
C PRO A 43 -6.06 -9.86 -8.94
N ASP A 44 -6.89 -9.36 -8.02
CA ASP A 44 -8.31 -9.08 -8.26
C ASP A 44 -8.55 -7.76 -9.01
N GLY A 45 -7.47 -7.01 -9.30
CA GLY A 45 -7.53 -5.76 -10.05
C GLY A 45 -8.23 -4.63 -9.29
N LYS A 46 -8.46 -4.77 -7.98
CA LYS A 46 -9.04 -3.72 -7.15
C LYS A 46 -7.95 -2.86 -6.54
N ILE A 47 -8.23 -1.56 -6.40
CA ILE A 47 -7.41 -0.65 -5.60
C ILE A 47 -7.73 -0.95 -4.12
N PRO A 48 -6.78 -1.49 -3.34
CA PRO A 48 -7.00 -1.72 -1.92
C PRO A 48 -7.04 -0.40 -1.14
N SER A 49 -7.73 -0.40 -0.01
CA SER A 49 -7.57 0.65 1.00
C SER A 49 -6.16 0.62 1.60
N ALA A 50 -5.77 1.71 2.26
CA ALA A 50 -4.47 1.77 2.93
C ALA A 50 -4.32 0.70 4.01
N GLU A 51 -5.40 0.36 4.72
CA GLU A 51 -5.41 -0.68 5.74
C GLU A 51 -5.23 -2.08 5.13
N GLU A 52 -6.00 -2.44 4.10
CA GLU A 52 -5.88 -3.73 3.40
C GLU A 52 -4.49 -3.92 2.79
N PHE A 53 -3.93 -2.85 2.21
CA PHE A 53 -2.59 -2.87 1.64
C PHE A 53 -1.53 -3.18 2.71
N ILE A 54 -1.58 -2.48 3.86
CA ILE A 54 -0.63 -2.71 4.95
C ILE A 54 -0.74 -4.13 5.50
N GLU A 55 -1.95 -4.63 5.71
CA GLU A 55 -2.18 -5.99 6.20
C GLU A 55 -1.60 -7.03 5.25
N LYS A 56 -1.84 -6.87 3.94
CA LYS A 56 -1.31 -7.78 2.92
C LYS A 56 0.22 -7.78 2.86
N ILE A 57 0.84 -6.61 2.87
CA ILE A 57 2.31 -6.50 2.82
C ILE A 57 2.95 -7.01 4.11
N ALA A 58 2.34 -6.72 5.27
CA ALA A 58 2.80 -7.24 6.56
C ALA A 58 2.74 -8.77 6.59
N TRP A 59 1.64 -9.36 6.08
CA TRP A 59 1.50 -10.80 5.94
C TRP A 59 2.58 -11.41 5.04
N ASN A 60 2.77 -10.87 3.82
CA ASN A 60 3.78 -11.36 2.88
C ASN A 60 5.19 -11.32 3.50
N SER A 61 5.53 -10.22 4.17
CA SER A 61 6.81 -10.04 4.88
C SER A 61 7.06 -11.07 5.99
N MET A 62 6.00 -11.65 6.57
CA MET A 62 6.12 -12.73 7.57
C MET A 62 6.31 -14.10 6.93
N GLN A 63 5.81 -14.32 5.71
CA GLN A 63 5.97 -15.60 5.00
C GLN A 63 7.35 -15.72 4.35
N GLU A 64 7.94 -14.63 3.87
CA GLU A 64 9.29 -14.61 3.27
C GLU A 64 10.42 -14.92 4.27
N LYS A 65 10.14 -14.91 5.57
CA LYS A 65 11.10 -15.23 6.64
C LYS A 65 11.10 -16.71 7.05
N LYS A 66 10.37 -17.57 6.34
CA LYS A 66 10.33 -19.03 6.55
C LYS A 66 10.97 -19.75 5.37
#